data_AF-A0A7X9XPQ3-F1
#
_entry.id   AF-A0A7X9XPQ3-F1
#
_cell.length_a   1.000
_cell.length_b   1.000
_cell.length_c   1.000
_cell.angle_alpha   90.00
_cell.angle_beta   90.00
_cell.angle_gamma   90.00
#
_symmetry.space_group_name_H-M   'P 1'
#
loop_
_entity.id
_entity.type
_entity.pdbx_description
1 polymer ?
#
loop_
_entity_poly.entity_id
_entity_poly.type
_entity_poly.pdbx_seq_one_letter_code
_entity_poly.pdbx_strand_id
1 'polypeptide(L)'
;MLTATEERLLEYIEERARANVKGKTFYKMTDILEQAFWISEEKAYEVLKNVIARKNIGNSKDAIIDEYIDMLKKGYGSIQEQVDLFGGDKYTSVMYAAERRLKQYEGGTFFDLLREVYKIPDEEVMEVTEKYLKFLNSPIFSYRLEKETFHKFLQSDLEELDKQFNRFVNL
;
A
#
# COMPACT_ATOMS: atom_id res chain seq x y z
N MET A 1 -18.90 -5.86 -7.91
CA MET A 1 -18.26 -6.57 -6.78
C MET A 1 -16.84 -6.05 -6.75
N LEU A 2 -16.34 -5.60 -5.60
CA LEU A 2 -14.99 -5.04 -5.51
C LEU A 2 -13.95 -6.17 -5.63
N THR A 3 -12.78 -5.83 -6.15
CA THR A 3 -11.60 -6.69 -6.11
C THR A 3 -11.02 -6.72 -4.69
N ALA A 4 -10.27 -7.77 -4.35
CA ALA A 4 -9.56 -7.85 -3.06
C ALA A 4 -8.61 -6.66 -2.82
N THR A 5 -8.08 -6.08 -3.90
CA THR A 5 -7.26 -4.86 -3.84
C THR A 5 -8.11 -3.65 -3.45
N GLU A 6 -9.27 -3.45 -4.09
CA GLU A 6 -10.17 -2.33 -3.78
C GLU A 6 -10.73 -2.41 -2.36
N GLU A 7 -11.03 -3.60 -1.86
CA GLU A 7 -11.47 -3.80 -0.47
C GLU A 7 -10.40 -3.34 0.53
N ARG A 8 -9.14 -3.74 0.32
CA ARG A 8 -8.01 -3.29 1.17
C ARG A 8 -7.77 -1.78 1.10
N LEU A 9 -7.95 -1.17 -0.07
CA LEU A 9 -7.79 0.27 -0.23
C LEU A 9 -8.91 1.04 0.49
N LEU A 10 -10.14 0.53 0.48
CA LEU A 10 -11.25 1.12 1.24
C LEU A 10 -11.01 1.03 2.75
N GLU A 11 -10.53 -0.11 3.25
CA GLU A 11 -10.14 -0.26 4.67
C GLU A 11 -9.09 0.78 5.06
N TYR A 12 -8.06 0.97 4.24
CA TYR A 12 -7.06 2.01 4.44
C TYR A 12 -7.69 3.42 4.48
N ILE A 13 -8.58 3.75 3.54
CA ILE A 13 -9.26 5.05 3.53
C ILE A 13 -10.06 5.24 4.83
N GLU A 14 -10.82 4.24 5.25
CA GLU A 14 -11.64 4.30 6.46
C GLU A 14 -10.79 4.54 7.71
N GLU A 15 -9.72 3.76 7.91
CA GLU A 15 -8.82 3.92 9.06
C GLU A 15 -8.21 5.33 9.12
N ARG A 16 -7.78 5.86 7.97
CA ARG A 16 -7.19 7.20 7.86
C ARG A 16 -8.22 8.30 8.13
N ALA A 17 -9.42 8.18 7.56
CA ALA A 17 -10.52 9.12 7.79
C ALA A 17 -10.86 9.22 9.27
N ARG A 18 -10.98 8.08 9.97
CA ARG A 18 -11.24 8.04 11.42
C ARG A 18 -10.09 8.64 12.22
N ALA A 19 -8.85 8.33 11.87
CA ALA A 19 -7.67 8.88 12.53
C ALA A 19 -7.61 10.42 12.41
N ASN A 20 -7.94 10.96 11.23
CA ASN A 20 -7.90 12.40 10.96
C ASN A 20 -8.90 13.22 11.80
N VAL A 21 -10.01 12.60 12.23
CA VAL A 21 -11.05 13.26 13.04
C VAL A 21 -11.01 12.89 14.52
N LYS A 22 -10.08 12.04 14.94
CA LYS A 22 -9.95 11.58 16.33
C LYS A 22 -9.64 12.76 17.25
N GLY A 23 -10.43 12.91 18.31
CA GLY A 23 -10.26 13.98 19.31
C GLY A 23 -10.65 15.39 18.84
N LYS A 24 -11.18 15.54 17.61
CA LYS A 24 -11.62 16.82 17.07
C LYS A 24 -13.12 17.04 17.29
N THR A 25 -13.51 18.30 17.49
CA THR A 25 -14.89 18.78 17.54
C THR A 25 -15.21 19.58 16.28
N PHE A 26 -16.40 19.40 15.73
CA PHE A 26 -16.82 19.99 14.46
C PHE A 26 -18.14 20.74 14.62
N TYR A 27 -18.30 21.83 13.87
CA TYR A 27 -19.51 22.66 13.92
C TYR A 27 -20.44 22.39 12.72
N LYS A 28 -19.88 22.00 11.57
CA LYS A 28 -20.64 21.57 10.38
C LYS A 28 -20.29 20.14 9.98
N MET A 29 -21.22 19.49 9.29
CA MET A 29 -20.98 18.15 8.71
C MET A 29 -19.98 18.19 7.56
N THR A 30 -19.90 19.30 6.83
CA THR A 30 -18.87 19.51 5.79
C THR A 30 -17.48 19.52 6.40
N ASP A 31 -17.29 20.15 7.57
CA ASP A 31 -16.01 20.15 8.28
C ASP A 31 -15.52 18.72 8.56
N ILE A 32 -16.44 17.79 8.84
CA ILE A 32 -16.13 16.38 9.06
C ILE A 32 -15.60 15.74 7.78
N LEU A 33 -16.27 15.95 6.65
CA LEU A 33 -15.86 15.40 5.36
C LEU A 33 -14.54 16.01 4.87
N GLU A 34 -14.37 17.32 4.99
CA GLU A 34 -13.13 18.02 4.65
C GLU A 34 -11.95 17.48 5.47
N GLN A 35 -12.14 17.31 6.78
CA GLN A 35 -11.06 16.90 7.67
C GLN A 35 -10.80 15.40 7.61
N ALA A 36 -11.83 14.57 7.46
CA ALA A 36 -11.69 13.13 7.33
C ALA A 36 -11.05 12.76 5.98
N PHE A 37 -11.53 13.34 4.88
CA PHE A 37 -11.20 12.93 3.51
C PHE A 37 -10.28 13.89 2.75
N TRP A 38 -9.90 15.02 3.36
CA TRP A 38 -9.04 16.04 2.74
C TRP A 38 -9.57 16.54 1.38
N ILE A 39 -10.90 16.60 1.26
CA ILE A 39 -11.60 17.14 0.11
C ILE A 39 -11.93 18.62 0.34
N SER A 40 -12.11 19.38 -0.75
CA SER A 40 -12.50 20.80 -0.66
C SER A 40 -13.91 20.96 -0.08
N GLU A 41 -14.20 22.14 0.48
CA GLU A 41 -15.53 22.48 0.98
C GLU A 41 -16.63 22.28 -0.09
N GLU A 42 -16.39 22.70 -1.33
CA GLU A 42 -17.31 22.49 -2.46
C GLU A 42 -17.61 21.00 -2.66
N LYS A 43 -16.57 20.16 -2.65
CA LYS A 43 -16.73 18.72 -2.79
C LYS A 43 -17.45 18.10 -1.58
N ALA A 44 -17.15 18.59 -0.38
CA ALA A 44 -17.82 18.17 0.84
C ALA A 44 -19.32 18.49 0.81
N TYR A 45 -19.73 19.63 0.27
CA TYR A 45 -21.15 19.94 0.06
C TYR A 45 -21.82 18.99 -0.94
N GLU A 46 -21.17 18.69 -2.07
CA GLU A 46 -21.70 17.71 -3.04
C GLU A 46 -21.90 16.33 -2.41
N VAL A 47 -20.89 15.86 -1.69
CA VAL A 47 -20.93 14.57 -0.99
C VAL A 47 -22.05 14.59 0.05
N LEU A 48 -22.09 15.62 0.90
CA LEU A 48 -23.09 15.75 1.95
C LEU A 48 -24.53 15.78 1.41
N LYS A 49 -24.75 16.45 0.27
CA LYS A 49 -26.07 16.46 -0.39
C LYS A 49 -26.51 15.05 -0.81
N ASN A 50 -25.57 14.24 -1.31
CA ASN A 50 -25.84 12.86 -1.72
C ASN A 50 -25.99 11.92 -0.52
N VAL A 51 -25.25 12.17 0.56
CA VAL A 51 -25.42 11.50 1.86
C VAL A 51 -26.83 11.79 2.34
N ILE A 52 -27.21 13.04 2.59
CA ILE A 52 -28.54 13.44 3.12
C ILE A 52 -29.71 12.95 2.25
N ALA A 53 -29.52 12.78 0.94
CA ALA A 53 -30.54 12.22 0.06
C ALA A 53 -30.89 10.75 0.37
N ARG A 54 -30.05 10.04 1.13
CA ARG A 54 -30.31 8.67 1.60
C ARG A 54 -31.11 8.72 2.91
N LYS A 55 -32.12 7.85 3.04
CA LYS A 55 -33.00 7.82 4.23
C LYS A 55 -32.28 7.13 5.41
N ASN A 56 -32.37 7.71 6.61
CA ASN A 56 -31.91 7.19 7.92
C ASN A 56 -30.41 7.28 8.24
N ILE A 57 -29.77 8.42 7.99
CA ILE A 57 -28.37 8.63 8.38
C ILE A 57 -28.29 9.25 9.76
N GLY A 58 -27.37 8.74 10.59
CA GLY A 58 -27.07 9.33 11.89
C GLY A 58 -26.27 10.63 11.74
N ASN A 59 -26.50 11.61 12.60
CA ASN A 59 -25.78 12.89 12.57
C ASN A 59 -24.41 12.85 13.29
N SER A 60 -23.84 11.65 13.45
CA SER A 60 -22.54 11.48 14.10
C SER A 60 -21.41 11.54 13.07
N LYS A 61 -20.21 11.93 13.50
CA LYS A 61 -19.02 11.92 12.63
C LYS A 61 -18.74 10.56 12.02
N ASP A 62 -18.94 9.48 12.80
CA ASP A 62 -18.71 8.12 12.34
C ASP A 62 -19.77 7.72 11.30
N ALA A 63 -21.04 8.06 11.53
CA ALA A 63 -22.11 7.79 10.56
C ALA A 63 -21.91 8.53 9.23
N ILE A 64 -21.37 9.76 9.25
CA ILE A 64 -21.04 10.51 8.02
C ILE A 64 -19.87 9.88 7.27
N ILE A 65 -18.84 9.42 8.00
CA ILE A 65 -17.70 8.70 7.43
C ILE A 65 -18.17 7.38 6.81
N ASP A 66 -18.98 6.61 7.52
CA ASP A 66 -19.51 5.31 7.08
C ASP A 66 -20.30 5.44 5.78
N GLU A 67 -21.17 6.45 5.68
CA GLU A 67 -21.96 6.70 4.47
C GLU A 67 -21.07 7.07 3.27
N TYR A 68 -20.05 7.90 3.47
CA TYR A 68 -19.18 8.25 2.36
C TYR A 68 -18.29 7.06 1.93
N ILE A 69 -17.83 6.23 2.87
CA ILE A 69 -17.14 4.96 2.55
C ILE A 69 -18.07 4.03 1.76
N ASP A 70 -19.33 3.88 2.17
CA ASP A 70 -20.32 3.09 1.41
C ASP A 70 -20.60 3.67 0.02
N MET A 71 -20.61 4.99 -0.12
CA MET A 71 -20.70 5.65 -1.42
C MET A 71 -19.51 5.32 -2.32
N LEU A 72 -18.28 5.39 -1.79
CA LEU A 72 -17.07 5.01 -2.52
C LEU A 72 -17.10 3.53 -2.91
N LYS A 73 -17.52 2.64 -2.00
CA LYS A 73 -17.74 1.22 -2.26
C LYS A 73 -18.73 0.95 -3.40
N LYS A 74 -19.70 1.85 -3.60
CA LYS A 74 -20.71 1.79 -4.67
C LYS A 74 -20.30 2.54 -5.95
N GLY A 75 -19.07 3.04 -6.03
CA GLY A 75 -18.53 3.69 -7.23
C GLY A 75 -18.86 5.17 -7.36
N TYR A 76 -19.18 5.87 -6.26
CA TYR A 76 -19.44 7.31 -6.28
C TYR A 76 -18.22 8.14 -6.69
N GLY A 77 -17.01 7.63 -6.46
CA GLY A 77 -15.74 8.26 -6.83
C GLY A 77 -14.63 7.24 -6.95
N SER A 78 -13.45 7.68 -7.37
CA SER A 78 -12.28 6.80 -7.50
C SER A 78 -11.67 6.51 -6.14
N ILE A 79 -11.65 5.23 -5.75
CA ILE A 79 -10.94 4.75 -4.56
C ILE A 79 -9.45 5.12 -4.67
N GLN A 80 -8.86 4.98 -5.86
CA GLN A 80 -7.45 5.29 -6.07
C GLN A 80 -7.14 6.78 -5.88
N GLU A 81 -7.99 7.68 -6.40
CA GLU A 81 -7.79 9.12 -6.20
C GLU A 81 -7.87 9.49 -4.71
N GLN A 82 -8.77 8.86 -3.95
CA GLN A 82 -8.87 9.09 -2.51
C GLN A 82 -7.65 8.57 -1.75
N VAL A 83 -7.08 7.43 -2.16
CA VAL A 83 -5.80 6.92 -1.62
C VAL A 83 -4.67 7.88 -1.94
N ASP A 84 -4.63 8.42 -3.15
CA ASP A 84 -3.61 9.38 -3.58
C ASP A 84 -3.73 10.71 -2.81
N LEU A 85 -4.95 11.17 -2.48
CA LEU A 85 -5.14 12.31 -1.58
C LEU A 85 -4.58 12.04 -0.18
N PHE A 86 -4.75 10.82 0.35
CA PHE A 86 -4.22 10.44 1.66
C PHE A 86 -2.71 10.13 1.67
N GLY A 87 -2.15 9.73 0.54
CA GLY A 87 -0.78 9.24 0.39
C GLY A 87 0.17 10.17 -0.37
N GLY A 88 -0.35 11.11 -1.15
CA GLY A 88 0.42 11.89 -2.14
C GLY A 88 1.49 12.78 -1.52
N ASP A 89 1.16 13.47 -0.43
CA ASP A 89 2.12 14.30 0.30
C ASP A 89 3.22 13.46 0.95
N LYS A 90 2.89 12.26 1.41
CA LYS A 90 3.85 11.33 2.03
C LYS A 90 4.80 10.75 0.99
N TYR A 91 4.27 10.32 -0.15
CA TYR A 91 5.08 9.81 -1.25
C TYR A 91 6.07 10.88 -1.73
N THR A 92 5.57 12.09 -2.01
CA THR A 92 6.39 13.21 -2.47
C THR A 92 7.48 13.57 -1.45
N SER A 93 7.14 13.58 -0.15
CA SER A 93 8.11 13.85 0.92
C SER A 93 9.19 12.77 1.03
N VAL A 94 8.80 11.49 0.94
CA VAL A 94 9.74 10.35 0.97
C VAL A 94 10.67 10.42 -0.24
N MET A 95 10.13 10.66 -1.44
CA MET A 95 10.92 10.76 -2.68
C MET A 95 11.90 11.93 -2.62
N TYR A 96 11.46 13.12 -2.23
CA TYR A 96 12.34 14.28 -2.09
C TYR A 96 13.48 14.03 -1.09
N ALA A 97 13.18 13.39 0.05
CA ALA A 97 14.18 13.04 1.05
C ALA A 97 15.15 11.96 0.54
N ALA A 98 14.66 10.94 -0.17
CA ALA A 98 15.46 9.89 -0.77
C ALA A 98 16.39 10.45 -1.85
N GLU A 99 15.90 11.30 -2.77
CA GLU A 99 16.70 11.95 -3.81
C GLU A 99 17.85 12.79 -3.23
N ARG A 100 17.57 13.56 -2.18
CA ARG A 100 18.59 14.35 -1.50
C ARG A 100 19.70 13.47 -0.92
N ARG A 101 19.36 12.32 -0.34
CA ARG A 101 20.33 11.38 0.23
C ARG A 101 21.07 10.60 -0.85
N LEU A 102 20.40 10.21 -1.93
CA LEU A 102 21.03 9.56 -3.10
C LEU A 102 22.14 10.42 -3.72
N LYS A 103 21.97 11.75 -3.76
CA LYS A 103 23.02 12.67 -4.23
C LYS A 103 24.29 12.64 -3.38
N GLN A 104 24.18 12.22 -2.12
CA GLN A 104 25.27 12.14 -1.15
C GLN A 104 25.69 10.68 -0.88
N TYR A 105 25.04 9.71 -1.53
CA TYR A 105 25.30 8.29 -1.31
C TYR A 105 26.53 7.87 -2.10
N GLU A 106 27.56 7.39 -1.40
CA GLU A 106 28.87 7.06 -1.97
C GLU A 106 28.88 5.71 -2.70
N GLY A 107 27.72 5.05 -2.79
CA GLY A 107 27.57 3.72 -3.36
C GLY A 107 27.67 2.63 -2.29
N GLY A 108 27.23 1.42 -2.64
CA GLY A 108 27.12 0.31 -1.70
C GLY A 108 26.15 -0.74 -2.22
N THR A 109 25.79 -1.68 -1.35
CA THR A 109 24.83 -2.73 -1.68
C THR A 109 23.39 -2.22 -1.67
N PHE A 110 22.46 -3.05 -2.15
CA PHE A 110 21.03 -2.78 -2.02
C PHE A 110 20.62 -2.54 -0.55
N PHE A 111 21.20 -3.27 0.40
CA PHE A 111 20.91 -3.10 1.83
C PHE A 111 21.41 -1.76 2.38
N ASP A 112 22.57 -1.30 1.90
CA ASP A 112 23.13 0.00 2.31
C ASP A 112 22.25 1.14 1.80
N LEU A 113 21.69 0.99 0.61
CA LEU A 113 20.70 1.92 0.06
C LEU A 113 19.41 1.94 0.90
N LEU A 114 18.90 0.79 1.37
CA LEU A 114 17.76 0.74 2.29
C LEU A 114 18.05 1.45 3.63
N ARG A 115 19.24 1.24 4.20
CA ARG A 115 19.64 1.84 5.48
C ARG A 115 19.93 3.33 5.38
N GLU A 116 20.70 3.74 4.38
CA GLU A 116 21.28 5.08 4.36
C GLU A 116 20.35 6.09 3.70
N VAL A 117 19.70 5.69 2.60
CA VAL A 117 18.80 6.53 1.82
C VAL A 117 17.38 6.47 2.40
N TYR A 118 16.86 5.26 2.59
CA TYR A 118 15.48 5.05 3.05
C TYR A 118 15.34 4.95 4.56
N LYS A 119 16.44 4.95 5.31
CA LYS A 119 16.45 4.92 6.79
C LYS A 119 15.66 3.75 7.37
N ILE A 120 15.71 2.59 6.70
CA ILE A 120 15.12 1.35 7.21
C ILE A 120 15.98 0.83 8.37
N PRO A 121 15.40 0.55 9.56
CA PRO A 121 16.13 -0.05 10.68
C PRO A 121 16.73 -1.40 10.33
N ASP A 122 17.91 -1.72 10.88
CA ASP A 122 18.63 -2.96 10.56
C ASP A 122 17.80 -4.22 10.80
N GLU A 123 17.00 -4.23 11.88
CA GLU A 123 16.07 -5.32 12.19
C GLU A 123 14.96 -5.52 11.13
N GLU A 124 14.60 -4.47 10.38
CA GLU A 124 13.53 -4.51 9.36
C GLU A 124 14.08 -4.69 7.93
N VAL A 125 15.38 -4.50 7.71
CA VAL A 125 16.00 -4.58 6.37
C VAL A 125 15.68 -5.90 5.67
N MET A 126 15.76 -7.03 6.39
CA MET A 126 15.50 -8.35 5.79
C MET A 126 14.01 -8.56 5.46
N GLU A 127 13.10 -8.11 6.34
CA GLU A 127 11.66 -8.21 6.10
C GLU A 127 11.23 -7.36 4.90
N VAL A 128 11.72 -6.12 4.81
CA VAL A 128 11.43 -5.23 3.67
C VAL A 128 12.02 -5.80 2.39
N THR A 129 13.24 -6.36 2.44
CA THR A 129 13.85 -7.01 1.28
C THR A 129 13.01 -8.21 0.81
N GLU A 130 12.56 -9.07 1.72
CA GLU A 130 11.73 -10.22 1.36
C GLU A 130 10.40 -9.78 0.73
N LYS A 131 9.74 -8.76 1.31
CA LYS A 131 8.52 -8.17 0.74
C LYS A 131 8.78 -7.58 -0.65
N TYR A 132 9.90 -6.88 -0.83
CA TYR A 132 10.30 -6.32 -2.11
C TYR A 132 10.59 -7.40 -3.15
N LEU A 133 11.30 -8.47 -2.80
CA LEU A 133 11.55 -9.61 -3.68
C LEU A 133 10.26 -10.35 -4.04
N LYS A 134 9.33 -10.52 -3.08
CA LYS A 134 7.98 -11.07 -3.35
C LYS A 134 7.16 -10.16 -4.27
N PHE A 135 7.27 -8.85 -4.12
CA PHE A 135 6.66 -7.89 -5.04
C PHE A 135 7.29 -7.96 -6.44
N LEU A 136 8.61 -8.11 -6.51
CA LEU A 136 9.35 -8.30 -7.75
C LEU A 136 9.04 -9.63 -8.44
N ASN A 137 8.44 -10.62 -7.75
CA ASN A 137 7.85 -11.82 -8.39
C ASN A 137 6.62 -11.50 -9.28
N SER A 138 6.40 -10.24 -9.64
CA SER A 138 5.90 -9.90 -10.97
C SER A 138 6.74 -10.64 -12.02
N PRO A 139 6.16 -11.20 -13.10
CA PRO A 139 6.79 -12.15 -14.03
C PRO A 139 8.04 -11.66 -14.80
N ILE A 140 8.65 -10.53 -14.42
CA ILE A 140 9.74 -9.85 -15.11
C ILE A 140 11.10 -10.02 -14.39
N PHE A 141 11.17 -10.55 -13.17
CA PHE A 141 12.46 -10.94 -12.58
C PHE A 141 12.84 -12.36 -13.02
N SER A 142 13.59 -12.45 -14.13
CA SER A 142 14.15 -13.74 -14.56
C SER A 142 15.29 -14.16 -13.60
N TYR A 143 15.04 -15.11 -12.70
CA TYR A 143 16.12 -16.02 -12.31
C TYR A 143 16.48 -16.83 -13.55
N ARG A 144 17.56 -16.45 -14.25
CA ARG A 144 18.17 -17.40 -15.17
C ARG A 144 18.83 -18.47 -14.31
N LEU A 145 18.21 -19.65 -14.29
CA LEU A 145 18.81 -20.86 -13.76
C LEU A 145 20.02 -21.20 -14.65
N GLU A 146 21.19 -20.66 -14.30
CA GLU A 146 22.41 -20.96 -15.04
C GLU A 146 22.78 -22.42 -14.80
N LYS A 147 23.01 -23.16 -15.89
CA LYS A 147 23.26 -24.62 -15.88
C LYS A 147 24.35 -25.00 -14.88
N GLU A 148 25.43 -24.23 -14.84
CA GLU A 148 26.55 -24.48 -13.93
C GLU A 148 26.17 -24.28 -12.46
N THR A 149 25.31 -23.32 -12.17
CA THR A 149 24.85 -22.98 -10.82
C THR A 149 23.83 -23.99 -10.31
N PHE A 150 22.92 -24.45 -11.18
CA PHE A 150 21.99 -25.52 -10.84
C PHE A 150 22.70 -26.85 -10.66
N HIS A 151 23.70 -27.16 -11.48
CA HIS A 151 24.49 -28.38 -11.32
C HIS A 151 25.30 -28.37 -10.03
N LYS A 152 25.88 -27.21 -9.63
CA LYS A 152 26.53 -27.08 -8.32
C LYS A 152 25.54 -27.26 -7.16
N PHE A 153 24.33 -26.69 -7.28
CA PHE A 153 23.25 -26.87 -6.29
C PHE A 153 22.90 -28.36 -6.13
N LEU A 154 22.66 -29.07 -7.23
CA LEU A 154 22.38 -30.51 -7.20
C LEU A 154 23.56 -31.34 -6.69
N GLN A 155 24.81 -30.94 -6.96
CA GLN A 155 25.97 -31.61 -6.38
C GLN A 155 26.08 -31.42 -4.86
N SER A 156 25.62 -30.28 -4.34
CA SER A 156 25.69 -29.96 -2.91
C SER A 156 24.51 -30.47 -2.10
N ASP A 157 23.34 -30.66 -2.71
CA ASP A 157 22.13 -31.16 -2.07
C ASP A 157 21.80 -32.55 -2.62
N LEU A 158 22.38 -33.57 -1.98
CA LEU A 158 22.20 -34.97 -2.37
C LEU A 158 20.75 -35.43 -2.24
N GLU A 159 19.97 -34.82 -1.35
CA GLU A 159 18.58 -35.18 -1.13
C GLU A 159 17.69 -34.63 -2.26
N GLU A 160 17.91 -33.39 -2.71
CA GLU A 160 17.25 -32.86 -3.90
C GLU A 160 17.78 -33.53 -5.18
N LEU A 161 19.06 -33.89 -5.26
CA LEU A 161 19.60 -34.67 -6.38
C LEU A 161 18.89 -36.01 -6.55
N ASP A 162 18.72 -36.77 -5.47
CA ASP A 162 18.00 -38.04 -5.48
C ASP A 162 16.52 -37.87 -5.83
N LYS A 163 15.89 -36.80 -5.34
CA LYS A 163 14.51 -36.45 -5.75
C LYS A 163 14.44 -36.14 -7.24
N GLN A 164 15.40 -35.38 -7.79
CA GLN A 164 15.46 -35.05 -9.21
C GLN A 164 15.71 -36.29 -10.08
N PHE A 165 16.60 -37.18 -9.65
CA PHE A 165 16.84 -38.45 -10.33
C PHE A 165 15.57 -39.31 -10.38
N ASN A 166 14.87 -39.46 -9.25
CA ASN A 166 13.63 -40.21 -9.17
C ASN A 166 12.50 -39.60 -10.03
N ARG A 167 12.43 -38.27 -10.13
CA ARG A 167 11.50 -37.58 -11.03
C ARG A 167 11.76 -37.88 -12.51
N PHE A 168 13.01 -38.14 -12.88
CA PHE A 168 13.40 -38.41 -14.27
C PHE A 168 13.16 -39.86 -14.69
N VAL A 169 13.32 -40.81 -13.75
CA VAL A 169 13.23 -42.25 -14.02
C VAL A 169 11.80 -42.79 -13.90
N ASN A 170 10.94 -42.14 -13.12
CA ASN A 170 9.53 -42.52 -12.94
C ASN A 170 8.54 -41.69 -13.77
N LEU A 171 9.01 -41.05 -14.85
CA LEU A 171 8.17 -40.54 -15.95
C LEU A 171 8.01 -41.62 -17.02
#